data_AF-A0A959X6R6-F1
#
_entry.id   AF-A0A959X6R6-F1
#
_cell.length_a   1.000
_cell.length_b   1.000
_cell.length_c   1.000
_cell.angle_alpha   90.00
_cell.angle_beta   90.00
_cell.angle_gamma   90.00
#
_symmetry.space_group_name_H-M   'P 1'
#
loop_
_entity.id
_entity.type
_entity.pdbx_description
1 polymer ?
#
loop_
_entity_poly.entity_id
_entity_poly.type
_entity_poly.pdbx_seq_one_letter_code
_entity_poly.pdbx_strand_id
1 'polypeptide(L)' 'EAERGYDVAALKKRGRGRPGRGAMPTQVVALRLTTDELAAIDARAERERKTRSETIRDALTAYAS' A
#
# COMPACT_ATOMS: atom_id res chain seq x y z
N GLU A 1 -23.24 15.20 28.02
CA GLU A 1 -22.07 16.10 28.12
C GLU A 1 -20.80 15.27 27.93
N ALA A 2 -20.08 15.49 26.83
CA ALA A 2 -18.80 14.86 26.53
C ALA A 2 -17.77 15.97 26.26
N GLU A 3 -17.39 16.69 27.32
CA GLU A 3 -16.35 17.71 27.25
C GLU A 3 -15.19 17.32 28.16
N ARG A 4 -14.33 16.45 27.64
CA ARG A 4 -12.89 16.55 27.90
C ARG A 4 -12.20 16.35 26.55
N GLY A 5 -11.94 17.47 25.91
CA GLY A 5 -11.15 17.52 24.68
C GLY A 5 -9.85 16.77 24.89
N TYR A 6 -9.62 15.74 24.06
CA TYR A 6 -8.33 15.08 24.01
C TYR A 6 -7.26 16.13 23.71
N ASP A 7 -6.19 16.14 24.49
CA ASP A 7 -5.01 16.96 24.20
C ASP A 7 -4.38 16.45 22.89
N VAL A 8 -4.79 17.08 21.79
CA VAL A 8 -4.34 16.80 20.43
C VAL A 8 -2.83 17.06 20.29
N ALA A 9 -2.26 17.93 21.14
CA ALA A 9 -0.83 18.22 21.14
C ALA A 9 -0.02 17.08 21.77
N ALA A 10 -0.53 16.42 22.81
CA ALA A 10 0.06 15.21 23.37
C ALA A 10 0.03 14.03 22.39
N LEU A 11 -1.05 13.91 21.59
CA LEU A 11 -1.17 12.89 20.54
C LEU A 11 -0.19 13.12 19.37
N LYS A 12 0.04 14.38 18.96
CA LYS A 12 1.02 14.71 17.90
C LYS A 12 2.48 14.42 18.30
N LYS A 13 2.80 14.41 19.60
CA LYS A 13 4.16 14.24 20.12
C LYS A 13 4.60 12.77 20.23
N ARG A 14 3.65 11.84 20.41
CA ARG A 14 3.89 10.38 20.42
C ARG A 14 3.97 9.81 19.01
N GLY A 15 5.03 10.20 18.29
CA GLY A 15 5.45 9.55 17.07
C GLY A 15 4.61 9.90 15.85
N ARG A 16 5.09 10.85 15.05
CA ARG A 16 4.95 10.69 13.60
C ARG A 16 5.58 9.33 13.29
N GLY A 17 4.76 8.38 12.85
CA GLY A 17 5.21 7.04 12.52
C GLY A 17 6.38 7.08 11.54
N ARG A 18 7.10 5.96 11.45
CA ARG A 18 8.06 5.71 10.38
C ARG A 18 7.43 6.16 9.04
N PRO A 19 8.12 6.94 8.18
CA PRO A 19 7.63 7.25 6.85
C PRO A 19 7.19 5.95 6.19
N GLY A 20 5.90 5.86 5.83
CA GLY A 20 5.39 4.68 5.13
C GLY A 20 6.13 4.52 3.80
N ARG A 21 6.88 3.42 3.66
CA ARG A 21 7.66 2.98 2.48
C ARG A 21 8.20 4.11 1.56
N GLY A 22 9.33 4.71 1.94
CA GLY A 22 10.16 5.55 1.07
C GLY A 22 10.62 6.86 1.70
N ALA A 23 11.60 7.53 1.07
CA ALA A 23 11.95 8.93 1.39
C ALA A 23 10.81 9.90 1.02
N MET A 24 9.93 9.45 0.11
CA MET A 24 8.66 10.10 -0.24
C MET A 24 7.51 9.08 -0.14
N PRO A 25 6.27 9.55 0.08
CA PRO A 25 5.08 8.69 0.02
C PRO A 25 4.99 7.95 -1.31
N THR A 26 4.49 6.71 -1.28
CA THR A 26 4.20 5.96 -2.51
C THR A 26 3.16 6.69 -3.37
N GLN A 27 3.45 6.88 -4.65
CA GLN A 27 2.51 7.43 -5.62
C GLN A 27 1.56 6.35 -6.15
N VAL A 28 0.27 6.70 -6.29
CA VAL A 28 -0.70 5.86 -6.98
C VAL A 28 -0.67 6.20 -8.46
N VAL A 29 -0.45 5.18 -9.29
CA VAL A 29 -0.53 5.27 -10.76
C VAL A 29 -1.76 4.48 -11.19
N ALA A 30 -2.65 5.08 -11.98
CA ALA A 30 -3.82 4.40 -12.53
C ALA A 30 -3.44 3.64 -13.81
N LEU A 31 -3.71 2.34 -13.85
CA LEU A 31 -3.49 1.49 -15.03
C LEU A 31 -4.83 0.92 -15.48
N ARG A 32 -5.03 0.81 -16.80
CA ARG A 32 -6.15 0.06 -17.37
C ARG A 32 -5.67 -1.35 -17.65
N LEU A 33 -6.33 -2.31 -17.02
CA LEU A 33 -6.15 -3.73 -17.25
C LEU A 33 -7.48 -4.29 -17.74
N THR A 34 -7.42 -5.22 -18.67
CA THR A 34 -8.54 -6.07 -19.04
C THR A 34 -8.94 -6.95 -17.85
N THR A 35 -10.16 -7.50 -17.91
CA THR A 35 -10.63 -8.46 -16.91
C THR A 35 -9.74 -9.70 -16.83
N ASP A 36 -9.22 -10.14 -17.97
CA ASP A 36 -8.41 -11.35 -18.08
C ASP A 36 -7.02 -11.14 -17.49
N GLU A 37 -6.41 -9.98 -17.73
CA GLU A 37 -5.14 -9.60 -17.09
C GLU A 37 -5.28 -9.53 -15.57
N LEU A 38 -6.38 -8.95 -15.07
CA LEU A 38 -6.61 -8.87 -13.63
C LEU A 38 -6.81 -10.27 -13.01
N ALA A 39 -7.58 -11.13 -13.66
CA ALA A 39 -7.79 -12.52 -13.23
C ALA A 39 -6.49 -13.32 -13.21
N ALA A 40 -5.61 -13.14 -14.21
CA ALA A 40 -4.31 -13.79 -14.25
C ALA A 40 -3.40 -13.34 -13.09
N ILE A 41 -3.42 -12.04 -12.75
CA ILE A 41 -2.68 -11.51 -11.59
C ILE A 41 -3.24 -12.10 -10.29
N ASP A 42 -4.57 -12.18 -10.15
CA ASP A 42 -5.21 -12.74 -8.95
C ASP A 42 -4.91 -14.22 -8.77
N ALA A 43 -5.02 -15.03 -9.81
CA ALA A 43 -4.66 -16.45 -9.76
C ALA A 43 -3.18 -16.65 -9.38
N ARG A 44 -2.29 -15.75 -9.81
CA ARG A 44 -0.88 -15.77 -9.39
C ARG A 44 -0.72 -15.38 -7.93
N ALA A 45 -1.41 -14.35 -7.47
CA ALA A 45 -1.37 -13.90 -6.09
C ALA A 45 -1.86 -15.00 -5.14
N GLU A 46 -2.95 -15.70 -5.48
CA GLU A 46 -3.46 -16.85 -4.72
C GLU A 46 -2.45 -17.99 -4.62
N ARG A 47 -1.88 -18.41 -5.76
CA ARG A 47 -0.85 -19.46 -5.81
C ARG A 47 0.37 -19.14 -4.95
N GLU A 48 0.79 -17.88 -4.92
CA GLU A 48 1.95 -17.42 -4.17
C GLU A 48 1.61 -16.99 -2.73
N ARG A 49 0.33 -17.03 -2.32
CA ARG A 49 -0.19 -16.50 -1.05
C ARG A 49 0.22 -15.05 -0.79
N LYS A 50 0.18 -14.22 -1.83
CA LYS A 50 0.50 -12.80 -1.79
C LYS A 50 -0.75 -11.97 -2.05
N THR A 51 -0.72 -10.69 -1.69
CA THR A 51 -1.72 -9.75 -2.19
C THR A 51 -1.45 -9.41 -3.66
N ARG A 52 -2.50 -9.05 -4.40
CA ARG A 52 -2.40 -8.51 -5.76
C ARG A 52 -1.33 -7.41 -5.86
N SER A 53 -1.31 -6.50 -4.89
CA SER A 53 -0.37 -5.38 -4.87
C SER A 53 1.09 -5.82 -4.69
N GLU A 54 1.34 -6.89 -3.95
CA GLU A 54 2.69 -7.46 -3.80
C GLU A 54 3.11 -8.17 -5.09
N THR A 55 2.25 -8.99 -5.68
CA THR A 55 2.52 -9.65 -6.96
C THR A 55 2.85 -8.65 -8.07
N ILE A 56 2.10 -7.54 -8.15
CA ILE A 56 2.39 -6.46 -9.13
C ILE A 56 3.74 -5.82 -8.86
N ARG A 57 4.07 -5.50 -7.60
CA ARG A 57 5.37 -4.90 -7.26
C ARG A 57 6.53 -5.85 -7.55
N ASP A 58 6.41 -7.12 -7.22
CA ASP A 58 7.43 -8.14 -7.52
C ASP A 58 7.69 -8.25 -9.01
N ALA A 59 6.63 -8.23 -9.83
CA ALA A 59 6.76 -8.25 -11.28
C ALA A 59 7.48 -6.99 -11.83
N LEU A 60 7.14 -5.81 -11.31
CA LEU A 60 7.79 -4.56 -11.70
C LEU A 60 9.26 -4.54 -11.26
N THR A 61 9.58 -5.01 -10.06
CA THR A 61 10.96 -5.14 -9.59
C THR A 61 11.74 -6.12 -10.46
N ALA A 62 11.19 -7.28 -10.77
CA ALA A 62 11.85 -8.28 -11.64
C ALA A 62 12.06 -7.77 -13.07
N TYR A 63 11.17 -6.92 -13.59
CA TYR A 63 11.29 -6.34 -14.94
C TYR A 63 12.29 -5.17 -15.01
N ALA A 64 12.33 -4.33 -13.97
CA ALA A 64 13.19 -3.14 -13.94
C ALA A 64 14.63 -3.41 -13.45
N SER A 65 14.94 -4.66 -13.09
CA SER A 65 16.27 -5.12 -12.68
C SER A 65 17.06 -5.60 -13.89
#